data_AF-A0A0F4JZG9-F1
#
_entry.id   AF-A0A0F4JZG9-F1
#
_cell.length_a   1.000
_cell.length_b   1.000
_cell.length_c   1.000
_cell.angle_alpha   90.00
_cell.angle_beta   90.00
_cell.angle_gamma   90.00
#
_symmetry.space_group_name_H-M   'P 1'
#
loop_
_entity.id
_entity.type
_entity.pdbx_description
1 polymer ?
#
loop_
_entity_poly.entity_id
_entity_poly.type
_entity_poly.pdbx_seq_one_letter_code
_entity_poly.pdbx_strand_id
1 'polypeptide(L)' 'MEVVIVPDAKAGGELIAEAMAALVRRKPDALLGVATGSTPLPVYEALAAKVAAGEVDASRA' A
#
# COMPACT_ATOMS: atom_id res chain seq x y z
N MET A 1 2.34 -20.51 1.19
CA MET A 1 1.08 -19.76 1.03
C MET A 1 0.77 -19.11 2.37
N GLU A 2 0.55 -17.81 2.39
CA GLU A 2 0.24 -17.04 3.59
C GLU A 2 -1.20 -16.52 3.49
N VAL A 3 -1.95 -16.57 4.59
CA VAL A 3 -3.32 -16.08 4.67
C VAL A 3 -3.42 -15.18 5.91
N VAL A 4 -3.80 -13.93 5.70
CA VAL A 4 -4.00 -12.96 6.78
C VAL A 4 -5.49 -12.60 6.83
N ILE A 5 -6.14 -12.90 7.96
CA ILE A 5 -7.54 -12.54 8.20
C ILE A 5 -7.55 -11.20 8.95
N VAL A 6 -8.20 -10.20 8.34
CA VAL A 6 -8.36 -8.86 8.92
C VAL A 6 -9.82 -8.59 9.27
N PRO A 7 -10.10 -7.69 10.24
CA PRO A 7 -11.48 -7.42 10.66
C PRO A 7 -12.36 -6.77 9.58
N ASP A 8 -11.77 -5.95 8.71
CA ASP A 8 -12.49 -5.22 7.65
C ASP A 8 -11.57 -4.80 6.50
N ALA A 9 -12.18 -4.21 5.45
CA ALA A 9 -11.46 -3.77 4.26
C ALA A 9 -10.48 -2.61 4.52
N LYS A 10 -10.76 -1.75 5.52
CA LYS A 10 -9.87 -0.65 5.88
C LYS A 10 -8.59 -1.20 6.53
N ALA A 11 -8.72 -2.13 7.47
CA ALA A 11 -7.59 -2.81 8.10
C ALA A 11 -6.75 -3.57 7.06
N GLY A 12 -7.38 -4.21 6.08
CA GLY A 12 -6.68 -4.81 4.94
C GLY A 12 -5.95 -3.77 4.07
N GLY A 13 -6.60 -2.64 3.80
CA GLY A 13 -6.04 -1.50 3.08
C GLY A 13 -4.75 -0.97 3.73
N GLU A 14 -4.81 -0.67 5.02
CA GLU A 14 -3.67 -0.19 5.82
C GLU A 14 -2.52 -1.20 5.85
N LEU A 15 -2.83 -2.48 6.05
CA LEU A 15 -1.83 -3.55 6.08
C LEU A 15 -1.05 -3.64 4.77
N ILE A 16 -1.75 -3.64 3.62
CA ILE A 16 -1.11 -3.73 2.31
C ILE A 16 -0.38 -2.43 1.97
N ALA A 17 -0.97 -1.27 2.27
CA ALA A 17 -0.33 0.02 2.04
C ALA A 17 0.99 0.15 2.81
N GLU A 18 1.05 -0.33 4.05
CA GLU A 18 2.29 -0.36 4.82
C GLU A 18 3.32 -1.32 4.21
N ALA A 19 2.90 -2.48 3.72
CA ALA A 19 3.81 -3.40 3.03
C ALA A 19 4.39 -2.79 1.74
N MET A 20 3.57 -2.07 0.96
CA MET A 20 4.00 -1.32 -0.22
C MET A 20 4.97 -0.20 0.17
N ALA A 21 4.64 0.59 1.20
CA ALA A 21 5.50 1.66 1.68
C ALA A 21 6.85 1.15 2.18
N ALA A 22 6.87 0.02 2.90
CA ALA A 22 8.09 -0.64 3.33
C ALA A 22 8.94 -1.14 2.16
N LEU A 23 8.32 -1.65 1.08
CA LEU A 23 9.01 -2.02 -0.15
C LEU A 23 9.65 -0.80 -0.82
N VAL A 24 8.88 0.29 -1.01
CA VAL A 24 9.36 1.51 -1.67
C VAL A 24 10.48 2.18 -0.88
N ARG A 25 10.37 2.25 0.46
CA ARG A 25 11.46 2.77 1.31
C ARG A 25 12.76 1.96 1.16
N ARG A 26 12.66 0.63 1.00
CA ARG A 26 13.81 -0.25 0.80
C ARG A 26 14.34 -0.21 -0.63
N LYS A 27 13.46 -0.07 -1.63
CA LYS A 27 13.76 -0.02 -3.06
C LYS A 27 12.93 1.10 -3.70
N PRO A 28 13.46 2.34 -3.77
CA PRO A 28 12.72 3.48 -4.29
C PRO A 28 12.30 3.36 -5.75
N ASP A 29 12.98 2.51 -6.53
CA ASP A 29 12.71 2.18 -7.93
C ASP A 29 11.99 0.82 -8.08
N ALA A 30 11.17 0.44 -7.10
CA ALA A 30 10.42 -0.82 -7.14
C ALA A 30 9.32 -0.75 -8.19
N LEU A 31 9.33 -1.69 -9.16
CA LEU A 31 8.24 -1.87 -10.10
C LEU A 31 7.00 -2.43 -9.40
N LEU A 32 5.95 -1.63 -9.27
CA LEU A 32 4.69 -2.02 -8.63
C LEU A 32 3.66 -2.48 -9.67
N GLY A 33 3.28 -3.76 -9.62
CA GLY A 33 2.10 -4.26 -10.33
C GLY A 33 0.84 -3.91 -9.55
N VAL A 34 -0.09 -3.19 -10.18
CA VAL A 34 -1.30 -2.66 -9.53
C VAL A 34 -2.59 -3.25 -10.11
N ALA A 35 -3.67 -3.20 -9.32
CA ALA A 35 -5.00 -3.68 -9.70
C ALA A 35 -6.06 -2.57 -9.56
N THR A 36 -7.21 -2.73 -10.21
CA THR A 36 -8.35 -1.80 -10.11
C THR A 36 -9.57 -2.46 -9.46
N GLY A 37 -10.60 -1.68 -9.16
CA GLY A 37 -11.84 -2.14 -8.53
C GLY A 37 -11.98 -1.68 -7.08
N SER A 38 -13.08 -2.07 -6.43
CA SER A 38 -13.39 -1.68 -5.06
C SER A 38 -12.49 -2.34 -4.01
N THR A 39 -12.01 -3.56 -4.26
CA THR A 39 -11.13 -4.30 -3.33
C THR A 39 -9.78 -3.60 -3.08
N PRO A 40 -9.03 -3.12 -4.09
CA PRO A 40 -7.79 -2.39 -3.84
C PRO A 40 -7.99 -0.91 -3.45
N LEU A 41 -9.21 -0.37 -3.51
CA LEU A 41 -9.45 1.05 -3.20
C LEU A 41 -8.98 1.47 -1.79
N PRO A 42 -9.28 0.73 -0.70
CA PRO A 42 -8.78 1.07 0.64
C PRO A 42 -7.25 1.04 0.75
N VAL A 43 -6.57 0.25 -0.09
CA VAL A 43 -5.09 0.23 -0.15
C VAL A 43 -4.57 1.55 -0.70
N TYR A 44 -5.17 2.04 -1.79
CA TYR A 44 -4.76 3.31 -2.40
C TYR A 44 -5.08 4.51 -1.51
N GLU A 45 -6.21 4.51 -0.82
CA GLU A 45 -6.56 5.55 0.16
C GLU A 45 -5.51 5.62 1.29
N ALA A 46 -5.16 4.48 1.88
CA ALA A 46 -4.15 4.41 2.94
C ALA A 46 -2.75 4.78 2.43
N LEU A 47 -2.35 4.31 1.24
CA LEU A 47 -1.05 4.64 0.65
C LEU A 47 -0.96 6.14 0.32
N ALA A 48 -2.03 6.74 -0.22
CA ALA A 48 -2.09 8.17 -0.48
C ALA A 48 -1.97 9.00 0.81
N ALA A 49 -2.59 8.56 1.91
CA ALA A 49 -2.44 9.21 3.21
C ALA A 49 -0.98 9.21 3.69
N LYS A 50 -0.27 8.07 3.52
CA LYS A 50 1.16 7.95 3.87
C LYS A 50 2.04 8.87 3.02
N VAL A 51 1.76 8.99 1.73
CA VAL A 51 2.47 9.94 0.84
C VAL A 51 2.21 11.38 1.30
N ALA A 52 0.97 11.75 1.58
CA ALA A 52 0.61 13.08 2.06
C ALA A 52 1.27 13.43 3.41
N ALA A 53 1.48 12.44 4.27
CA ALA A 53 2.20 12.57 5.54
C ALA A 53 3.74 12.57 5.40
N GLY A 54 4.27 12.33 4.19
CA GLY A 54 5.72 12.23 3.94
C GLY A 54 6.36 10.94 4.45
N GLU A 55 5.56 9.91 4.78
CA GLU A 55 6.03 8.61 5.29
C GLU A 55 6.59 7.70 4.18
N VAL A 56 6.25 7.99 2.92
CA VAL A 56 6.76 7.30 1.73
C VAL A 56 6.76 8.26 0.53
N ASP A 57 7.82 8.19 -0.27
CA ASP A 57 7.91 8.86 -1.57
C ASP A 57 7.82 7.80 -2.68
N ALA A 58 6.71 7.80 -3.42
CA ALA A 58 6.46 6.87 -4.52
C ALA A 58 6.79 7.46 -5.90
N SER A 59 7.41 8.65 -5.98
CA SER A 59 7.67 9.35 -7.26
C SER A 59 8.65 8.64 -8.20
N ARG A 60 9.35 7.62 -7.69
CA ARG A 60 10.37 6.84 -8.40
C ARG A 60 9.98 5.39 -8.67
N ALA A 61 8.84 4.95 -8.12
CA ALA A 61 8.31 3.59 -8.26
C ALA A 61 7.49 3.46 -9.55
#